data_AF-A0A3M6CJ05-F1
#
_entry.id   AF-A0A3M6CJ05-F1
#
_cell.length_a   1.000
_cell.length_b   1.000
_cell.length_c   1.000
_cell.angle_alpha   90.00
_cell.angle_beta   90.00
_cell.angle_gamma   90.00
#
_symmetry.space_group_name_H-M   'P 1'
#
loop_
_entity.id
_entity.type
_entity.pdbx_description
1 polymer ?
#
loop_
_entity_poly.entity_id
_entity_poly.type
_entity_poly.pdbx_seq_one_letter_code
_entity_poly.pdbx_strand_id
1 'polypeptide(L)'
;MLQRIAHVGMTKDGQTAKTKLLVEELEQMPVDKVSGFLLMATTREAQVMQTVKASVPLYEQRLLQLPEIRTVRIAKNHAQLHALVDALVHVVPLQQHQVDAAHAEVQSMAKERQLAINADHPMVVEFWELYEYLNSHAGALNHSRNEGLIAVNLNDFAEAAANKRQKVPDLAELKRHLKTSKCPKFIETNRNVCSSWDIDAADKPKTVRCWIFQAA
;
A
#
# COMPACT_ATOMS: atom_id res chain seq x y z
N MET A 1 -7.93 2.38 6.89
CA MET A 1 -8.07 1.01 7.43
C MET A 1 -6.74 0.23 7.40
N LEU A 2 -5.92 0.34 6.34
CA LEU A 2 -4.68 -0.44 6.15
C LEU A 2 -3.59 -0.24 7.22
N GLN A 3 -3.54 0.91 7.90
CA GLN A 3 -2.47 1.21 8.87
C GLN A 3 -2.48 0.35 10.14
N ARG A 4 -3.59 -0.36 10.44
CA ARG A 4 -3.81 -1.08 11.71
C ARG A 4 -3.84 -2.61 11.56
N ILE A 5 -3.54 -3.12 10.38
CA ILE A 5 -3.58 -4.55 10.07
C ILE A 5 -2.18 -4.97 9.64
N ALA A 6 -1.65 -5.98 10.32
CA ALA A 6 -0.45 -6.69 9.87
C ALA A 6 -0.91 -7.89 9.03
N HIS A 7 -0.39 -7.98 7.80
CA HIS A 7 -0.71 -9.08 6.88
C HIS A 7 0.50 -9.97 6.77
N VAL A 8 0.32 -11.27 7.02
CA VAL A 8 1.36 -12.28 6.83
C VAL A 8 1.08 -12.96 5.50
N GLY A 9 1.99 -12.80 4.54
CA GLY A 9 1.90 -13.48 3.25
C GLY A 9 2.23 -14.96 3.41
N MET A 10 1.31 -15.85 3.03
CA MET A 10 1.55 -17.28 2.98
C MET A 10 1.65 -17.69 1.52
N THR A 11 2.79 -18.25 1.11
CA THR A 11 2.99 -18.76 -0.25
C THR A 11 2.99 -20.29 -0.26
N LYS A 12 3.06 -20.91 -1.45
CA LYS A 12 3.25 -22.36 -1.59
C LYS A 12 4.73 -22.76 -1.59
N ASP A 13 5.63 -21.81 -1.35
CA ASP A 13 7.06 -22.07 -1.38
C ASP A 13 7.44 -23.03 -0.24
N GLY A 14 8.32 -23.99 -0.54
CA GLY A 14 8.71 -25.03 0.42
C GLY A 14 7.70 -26.18 0.60
N GLN A 15 6.59 -26.19 -0.15
CA GLN A 15 5.70 -27.36 -0.21
C GLN A 15 6.37 -28.51 -0.96
N THR A 16 6.62 -29.61 -0.26
CA THR A 16 7.29 -30.82 -0.75
C THR A 16 6.61 -32.04 -0.15
N ALA A 17 6.89 -33.24 -0.66
CA ALA A 17 6.41 -34.48 -0.04
C ALA A 17 6.85 -34.59 1.44
N LYS A 18 8.06 -34.11 1.77
CA LYS A 18 8.58 -34.11 3.14
C LYS A 18 7.82 -33.15 4.05
N THR A 19 7.61 -31.91 3.62
CA THR A 19 6.89 -30.91 4.43
C THR A 19 5.42 -31.25 4.57
N LYS A 20 4.82 -31.92 3.58
CA LYS A 20 3.47 -32.50 3.71
C LYS A 20 3.40 -33.48 4.88
N LEU A 21 4.33 -34.42 5.00
CA LEU A 21 4.34 -35.38 6.12
C LEU A 21 4.46 -34.70 7.48
N LEU A 22 5.25 -33.62 7.59
CA LEU A 22 5.35 -32.84 8.83
C LEU A 22 4.06 -32.12 9.20
N VAL A 23 3.30 -31.64 8.20
CA VAL A 23 1.97 -31.05 8.42
C VAL A 23 0.98 -32.12 8.88
N GLU A 24 0.97 -33.29 8.24
CA GLU A 24 0.12 -34.41 8.66
C GLU A 24 0.43 -34.87 10.09
N GLU A 25 1.71 -34.91 10.47
CA GLU A 25 2.15 -35.18 11.85
C GLU A 25 1.63 -34.12 12.83
N LEU A 26 1.72 -32.83 12.48
CA LEU A 26 1.21 -31.74 13.30
C LEU A 26 -0.32 -31.79 13.45
N GLU A 27 -1.05 -32.12 12.38
CA GLU A 27 -2.52 -32.27 12.39
C GLU A 27 -2.99 -33.41 13.29
N GLN A 28 -2.21 -34.48 13.38
CA GLN A 28 -2.50 -35.64 14.22
C GLN A 28 -1.92 -35.51 15.64
N MET A 29 -1.23 -34.41 15.94
CA MET A 29 -0.52 -34.24 17.20
C MET A 29 -1.52 -34.17 18.38
N PRO A 30 -1.37 -35.02 19.41
CA PRO A 30 -2.24 -34.98 20.58
C PRO A 30 -2.24 -33.61 21.27
N VAL A 31 -3.40 -33.19 21.79
CA VAL A 31 -3.58 -31.86 22.41
C VAL A 31 -2.62 -31.61 23.58
N ASP A 32 -2.30 -32.63 24.36
CA ASP A 32 -1.34 -32.55 25.48
C ASP A 32 0.08 -32.18 25.01
N LYS A 33 0.42 -32.41 23.73
CA LYS A 33 1.71 -32.03 23.14
C LYS A 33 1.75 -30.58 22.63
N VAL A 34 0.60 -29.95 22.36
CA VAL A 34 0.51 -28.59 21.79
C VAL A 34 -0.13 -27.55 22.71
N SER A 35 -0.72 -27.97 23.84
CA SER A 35 -1.47 -27.11 24.76
C SER A 35 -0.62 -26.26 25.72
N GLY A 36 0.72 -26.40 25.71
CA GLY A 36 1.59 -25.74 26.66
C GLY A 36 1.66 -24.21 26.55
N PHE A 37 1.36 -23.64 25.37
CA PHE A 37 1.54 -22.21 25.11
C PHE A 37 0.79 -21.31 26.10
N LEU A 38 -0.51 -21.57 26.31
CA LEU A 38 -1.36 -20.73 27.16
C LEU A 38 -0.89 -20.75 28.62
N LEU A 39 -0.52 -21.92 29.13
CA LEU A 39 0.02 -22.06 30.48
C LEU A 39 1.35 -21.32 30.63
N MET A 40 2.25 -21.47 29.66
CA MET A 40 3.56 -20.83 29.70
C MET A 40 3.47 -19.30 29.58
N ALA A 41 2.54 -18.80 28.75
CA ALA A 41 2.30 -17.38 28.57
C ALA A 41 1.71 -16.73 29.83
N THR A 42 0.73 -17.37 30.47
CA THR A 42 0.08 -16.85 31.68
C THR A 42 0.99 -16.93 32.90
N THR A 43 1.73 -18.02 33.08
CA THR A 43 2.70 -18.15 34.19
C THR A 43 3.89 -17.19 34.08
N ARG A 44 4.17 -16.67 32.88
CA ARG A 44 5.25 -15.68 32.63
C ARG A 44 4.72 -14.29 32.28
N GLU A 45 3.46 -13.99 32.58
CA GLU A 45 2.80 -12.74 32.20
C GLU A 45 3.65 -11.51 32.56
N ALA A 46 4.16 -11.43 33.80
CA ALA A 46 4.96 -10.29 34.25
C ALA A 46 6.20 -10.05 33.38
N GLN A 47 6.91 -11.13 33.00
CA GLN A 47 8.11 -11.06 32.17
C GLN A 47 7.78 -10.66 30.72
N VAL A 48 6.70 -11.22 30.17
CA VAL A 48 6.17 -10.86 28.85
C VAL A 48 5.79 -9.39 28.81
N MET A 49 4.99 -8.92 29.77
CA MET A 49 4.51 -7.54 29.83
C MET A 49 5.66 -6.56 30.05
N GLN A 50 6.65 -6.90 30.87
CA GLN A 50 7.86 -6.10 31.06
C GLN A 50 8.65 -5.96 29.75
N THR A 51 8.87 -7.07 29.04
CA THR A 51 9.59 -7.09 27.76
C THR A 51 8.86 -6.22 26.73
N VAL A 52 7.55 -6.40 26.58
CA VAL A 52 6.75 -5.58 25.63
C VAL A 52 6.83 -4.10 25.98
N LYS A 53 6.64 -3.74 27.26
CA LYS A 53 6.69 -2.34 27.71
C LYS A 53 8.05 -1.68 27.45
N ALA A 54 9.14 -2.42 27.62
CA ALA A 54 10.49 -1.93 27.43
C ALA A 54 10.88 -1.85 25.94
N SER A 55 10.53 -2.87 25.15
CA SER A 55 10.99 -3.00 23.76
C SER A 55 10.19 -2.16 22.76
N VAL A 56 8.88 -1.94 22.97
CA VAL A 56 8.05 -1.21 21.99
C VAL A 56 8.59 0.19 21.64
N PRO A 57 8.94 1.06 22.61
CA PRO A 57 9.46 2.39 22.29
C PRO A 57 10.77 2.34 21.49
N LEU A 58 11.63 1.35 21.77
CA LEU A 58 12.91 1.18 21.08
C LEU A 58 12.70 0.78 19.61
N TYR A 59 11.82 -0.18 19.35
CA TYR A 59 11.51 -0.58 17.98
C TYR A 59 10.74 0.50 17.21
N GLU A 60 9.86 1.25 17.87
CA GLU A 60 9.15 2.37 17.23
C GLU A 60 10.16 3.44 16.76
N GLN A 61 11.13 3.78 17.59
CA GLN A 61 12.22 4.69 17.21
C GLN A 61 13.05 4.14 16.05
N ARG A 62 13.46 2.87 16.11
CA ARG A 62 14.25 2.22 15.04
C ARG A 62 13.50 2.20 13.71
N LEU A 63 12.22 1.85 13.71
CA LEU A 63 11.40 1.82 12.50
C LEU A 63 11.22 3.23 11.91
N LEU A 64 11.05 4.26 12.75
CA LEU A 64 10.95 5.65 12.29
C LEU A 64 12.28 6.24 11.75
N GLN A 65 13.41 5.63 12.07
CA GLN A 65 14.70 5.98 11.48
C GLN A 65 14.88 5.41 10.06
N LEU A 66 14.04 4.45 9.65
CA LEU A 66 14.07 3.90 8.29
C LEU A 66 13.40 4.88 7.32
N PRO A 67 14.09 5.36 6.27
CA PRO A 67 13.52 6.31 5.31
C PRO A 67 12.29 5.77 4.56
N GLU A 68 12.17 4.44 4.48
CA GLU A 68 11.04 3.74 3.88
C GLU A 68 9.79 3.70 4.76
N ILE A 69 9.86 4.07 6.05
CA ILE A 69 8.72 4.09 6.98
C ILE A 69 8.48 5.52 7.46
N ARG A 70 7.36 6.12 7.04
CA ARG A 70 7.04 7.53 7.34
C ARG A 70 5.84 7.66 8.27
N THR A 71 4.99 6.64 8.33
CA THR A 71 3.75 6.67 9.09
C THR A 71 3.99 6.17 10.50
N VAL A 72 3.87 7.07 11.49
CA VAL A 72 3.99 6.76 12.93
C VAL A 72 3.13 5.56 13.34
N ARG A 73 1.92 5.46 12.79
CA ARG A 73 1.02 4.32 13.10
C ARG A 73 1.54 2.97 12.59
N ILE A 74 2.18 2.94 11.42
CA ILE A 74 2.79 1.70 10.89
C ILE A 74 3.96 1.30 11.77
N ALA A 75 4.83 2.26 12.10
CA ALA A 75 5.96 2.04 13.00
C ALA A 75 5.51 1.48 14.35
N LYS A 76 4.54 2.13 15.01
CA LYS A 76 4.00 1.66 16.30
C LYS A 76 3.45 0.24 16.24
N ASN A 77 2.67 -0.10 15.22
CA ASN A 77 2.07 -1.43 15.13
C ASN A 77 3.11 -2.54 14.90
N HIS A 78 4.12 -2.29 14.06
CA HIS A 78 5.17 -3.28 13.82
C HIS A 78 6.18 -3.32 14.99
N ALA A 79 6.39 -2.21 15.71
CA ALA A 79 7.15 -2.20 16.95
C ALA A 79 6.52 -3.10 18.02
N GLN A 80 5.18 -3.13 18.12
CA GLN A 80 4.47 -4.07 18.97
C GLN A 80 4.72 -5.52 18.57
N LEU A 81 4.75 -5.83 17.27
CA LEU A 81 5.08 -7.18 16.78
C LEU A 81 6.52 -7.57 17.10
N HIS A 82 7.50 -6.68 16.87
CA HIS A 82 8.89 -6.93 17.27
C HIS A 82 9.00 -7.21 18.78
N ALA A 83 8.37 -6.39 19.61
CA ALA A 83 8.40 -6.59 21.05
C ALA A 83 7.70 -7.89 21.51
N LEU A 84 6.66 -8.33 20.78
CA LEU A 84 6.02 -9.62 21.00
C LEU A 84 6.94 -10.79 20.61
N VAL A 85 7.75 -10.64 19.54
CA VAL A 85 8.79 -11.63 19.19
C VAL A 85 9.84 -11.75 20.30
N ASP A 86 10.33 -10.63 20.84
CA ASP A 86 11.25 -10.65 22.00
C ASP A 86 10.61 -11.40 23.19
N ALA A 87 9.35 -11.10 23.48
CA ALA A 87 8.64 -11.70 24.62
C ALA A 87 8.32 -13.19 24.41
N LEU A 88 8.17 -13.63 23.16
CA LEU A 88 7.84 -15.00 22.80
C LEU A 88 8.95 -15.99 23.19
N VAL A 89 10.22 -15.53 23.23
CA VAL A 89 11.38 -16.31 23.68
C VAL A 89 11.23 -16.80 25.13
N HIS A 90 10.47 -16.08 25.96
CA HIS A 90 10.21 -16.52 27.34
C HIS A 90 9.20 -17.67 27.40
N VAL A 91 8.35 -17.81 26.38
CA VAL A 91 7.19 -18.71 26.37
C VAL A 91 7.47 -20.00 25.60
N VAL A 92 8.22 -19.91 24.50
CA VAL A 92 8.56 -21.04 23.62
C VAL A 92 10.06 -21.07 23.30
N PRO A 93 10.65 -22.25 23.08
CA PRO A 93 12.09 -22.40 22.87
C PRO A 93 12.49 -22.02 21.43
N LEU A 94 12.49 -20.73 21.13
CA LEU A 94 12.98 -20.22 19.85
C LEU A 94 14.50 -20.14 19.84
N GLN A 95 15.10 -20.58 18.74
CA GLN A 95 16.53 -20.38 18.48
C GLN A 95 16.77 -18.96 17.97
N GLN A 96 17.98 -18.42 18.21
CA GLN A 96 18.32 -17.05 17.83
C GLN A 96 18.05 -16.76 16.33
N HIS A 97 18.40 -17.70 15.45
CA HIS A 97 18.18 -17.53 14.01
C HIS A 97 16.68 -17.40 13.65
N GLN A 98 15.78 -18.00 14.43
CA GLN A 98 14.33 -17.90 14.22
C GLN A 98 13.81 -16.54 14.69
N VAL A 99 14.36 -16.03 15.80
CA VAL A 99 14.05 -14.69 16.32
C VAL A 99 14.50 -13.62 15.32
N ASP A 100 15.72 -13.74 14.81
CA ASP A 100 16.28 -12.82 13.80
C ASP A 100 15.46 -12.83 12.51
N ALA A 101 15.08 -14.02 12.03
CA ALA A 101 14.21 -14.17 10.86
C ALA A 101 12.82 -13.53 11.08
N ALA A 102 12.22 -13.74 12.26
CA ALA A 102 10.93 -13.13 12.59
C ALA A 102 11.02 -11.59 12.64
N HIS A 103 12.09 -11.03 13.19
CA HIS A 103 12.29 -9.58 13.16
C HIS A 103 12.51 -9.05 11.74
N ALA A 104 13.29 -9.74 10.91
CA ALA A 104 13.49 -9.35 9.52
C ALA A 104 12.15 -9.33 8.76
N GLU A 105 11.31 -10.34 8.96
CA GLU A 105 9.98 -10.44 8.36
C GLU A 105 9.06 -9.30 8.84
N VAL A 106 8.96 -9.06 10.15
CA VAL A 106 8.14 -7.97 10.70
C VAL A 106 8.57 -6.60 10.15
N GLN A 107 9.87 -6.39 9.94
CA GLN A 107 10.37 -5.17 9.30
C GLN A 107 9.97 -5.11 7.81
N SER A 108 10.06 -6.21 7.06
CA SER A 108 9.60 -6.26 5.66
C SER A 108 8.11 -5.92 5.56
N MET A 109 7.29 -6.54 6.40
CA MET A 109 5.85 -6.28 6.50
C MET A 109 5.57 -4.79 6.74
N ALA A 110 6.37 -4.11 7.56
CA ALA A 110 6.22 -2.68 7.83
C ALA A 110 6.50 -1.83 6.58
N LYS A 111 7.56 -2.15 5.84
CA LYS A 111 7.95 -1.47 4.59
C LYS A 111 6.89 -1.69 3.50
N GLU A 112 6.49 -2.93 3.28
CA GLU A 112 5.41 -3.30 2.35
C GLU A 112 4.11 -2.57 2.69
N ARG A 113 3.79 -2.46 3.99
CA ARG A 113 2.60 -1.73 4.43
C ARG A 113 2.69 -0.24 4.11
N GLN A 114 3.85 0.38 4.31
CA GLN A 114 4.06 1.78 3.94
C GLN A 114 3.92 1.99 2.42
N LEU A 115 4.50 1.09 1.62
CA LEU A 115 4.37 1.11 0.17
C LEU A 115 2.91 0.97 -0.29
N ALA A 116 2.16 0.01 0.25
CA ALA A 116 0.75 -0.20 -0.06
C ALA A 116 -0.12 1.00 0.32
N ILE A 117 0.22 1.72 1.39
CA ILE A 117 -0.48 2.96 1.76
C ILE A 117 -0.08 4.12 0.85
N ASN A 118 1.13 4.12 0.30
CA ASN A 118 1.60 5.15 -0.62
C ASN A 118 1.04 4.94 -2.04
N ALA A 119 0.80 3.70 -2.46
CA ALA A 119 0.22 3.39 -3.77
C ALA A 119 -1.16 4.04 -3.96
N ASP A 120 -1.44 4.41 -5.20
CA ASP A 120 -2.77 4.83 -5.63
C ASP A 120 -3.68 3.60 -5.81
N HIS A 121 -4.99 3.84 -5.81
CA HIS A 121 -5.97 2.78 -6.08
C HIS A 121 -5.73 2.20 -7.49
N PRO A 122 -5.89 0.88 -7.74
CA PRO A 122 -5.61 0.29 -9.07
C PRO A 122 -6.28 1.03 -10.23
N MET A 123 -7.55 1.42 -10.10
CA MET A 123 -8.27 2.23 -11.09
C MET A 123 -7.62 3.59 -11.40
N VAL A 124 -6.96 4.22 -10.42
CA VAL A 124 -6.22 5.47 -10.62
C VAL A 124 -4.92 5.21 -11.37
N VAL A 125 -4.24 4.09 -11.07
CA VAL A 125 -3.04 3.66 -11.80
C VAL A 125 -3.39 3.37 -13.27
N GLU A 126 -4.41 2.54 -13.52
CA GLU A 126 -4.90 2.23 -14.87
C GLU A 126 -5.31 3.49 -15.65
N PHE A 127 -5.97 4.44 -14.99
CA PHE A 127 -6.31 5.73 -15.60
C PHE A 127 -5.06 6.48 -16.06
N TRP A 128 -4.02 6.57 -15.22
CA TRP A 128 -2.82 7.32 -15.56
C TRP A 128 -1.96 6.62 -16.62
N GLU A 129 -1.88 5.29 -16.59
CA GLU A 129 -1.24 4.51 -17.66
C GLU A 129 -1.95 4.72 -19.00
N LEU A 130 -3.29 4.66 -19.01
CA LEU A 130 -4.08 4.91 -20.21
C LEU A 130 -3.96 6.37 -20.66
N TYR A 131 -3.96 7.32 -19.73
CA TYR A 131 -3.74 8.73 -20.01
C TYR A 131 -2.38 8.96 -20.67
N GLU A 132 -1.30 8.38 -20.13
CA GLU A 132 0.04 8.51 -20.68
C GLU A 132 0.14 7.89 -22.08
N TYR A 133 -0.47 6.72 -22.27
CA TYR A 133 -0.58 6.08 -23.58
C TYR A 133 -1.33 6.96 -24.60
N LEU A 134 -2.50 7.50 -24.24
CA LEU A 134 -3.32 8.31 -25.14
C LEU A 134 -2.68 9.68 -25.41
N ASN A 135 -2.13 10.33 -24.37
CA ASN A 135 -1.54 11.65 -24.46
C ASN A 135 -0.19 11.63 -25.21
N SER A 136 0.60 10.55 -25.12
CA SER A 136 1.85 10.41 -25.89
C SER A 136 1.63 10.23 -27.39
N HIS A 137 0.53 9.59 -27.80
CA HIS A 137 0.25 9.29 -29.21
C HIS A 137 -0.62 10.36 -29.92
N ALA A 138 -1.16 11.34 -29.18
CA ALA A 138 -2.03 12.38 -29.73
C ALA A 138 -1.83 13.80 -29.13
N GLY A 139 -1.01 13.97 -28.09
CA GLY A 139 -0.60 15.28 -27.55
C GLY A 139 -1.71 16.17 -26.96
N ALA A 140 -2.93 15.66 -26.81
CA ALA A 140 -4.14 16.48 -26.69
C ALA A 140 -5.04 16.07 -25.52
N LEU A 141 -4.50 15.66 -24.37
CA LEU A 141 -5.31 15.43 -23.16
C LEU A 141 -4.93 16.33 -21.99
N ASN A 142 -3.70 16.88 -21.98
CA ASN A 142 -3.34 17.91 -21.01
C ASN A 142 -3.79 19.28 -21.52
N HIS A 143 -4.86 19.83 -20.96
CA HIS A 143 -5.31 21.20 -21.24
C HIS A 143 -4.47 22.27 -20.51
N SER A 144 -3.59 21.88 -19.59
CA SER A 144 -2.74 22.81 -18.84
C SER A 144 -1.67 23.39 -19.75
N ARG A 145 -1.41 24.69 -19.59
CA ARG A 145 -0.24 25.37 -20.17
C ARG A 145 0.95 25.42 -19.21
N ASN A 146 0.73 25.04 -17.95
CA ASN A 146 1.76 25.01 -16.92
C ASN A 146 2.33 23.59 -16.84
N GLU A 147 3.64 23.46 -17.06
CA GLU A 147 4.37 22.18 -17.05
C GLU A 147 4.29 21.44 -15.71
N GLY A 148 4.11 22.16 -14.58
CA GLY A 148 3.93 21.57 -13.26
C GLY A 148 2.51 21.07 -12.96
N LEU A 149 1.57 21.26 -13.90
CA LEU A 149 0.16 20.89 -13.73
C LEU A 149 -0.34 20.04 -14.89
N ILE A 150 -1.22 19.11 -14.56
CA ILE A 150 -1.97 18.32 -15.53
C ILE A 150 -3.44 18.68 -15.38
N ALA A 151 -4.06 19.17 -16.45
CA ALA A 151 -5.47 19.49 -16.49
C ALA A 151 -6.19 18.54 -17.46
N VAL A 152 -7.02 17.64 -16.91
CA VAL A 152 -7.71 16.62 -17.70
C VAL A 152 -9.21 16.89 -17.71
N ASN A 153 -9.79 16.99 -18.90
CA ASN A 153 -11.23 16.87 -19.07
C ASN A 153 -11.57 15.38 -19.22
N LEU A 154 -12.38 14.84 -18.29
CA LEU A 154 -12.69 13.40 -18.28
C LEU A 154 -13.57 12.96 -19.45
N ASN A 155 -14.33 13.87 -20.06
CA ASN A 155 -15.12 13.56 -21.25
C ASN A 155 -14.20 13.42 -22.46
N ASP A 156 -13.26 14.35 -22.65
CA ASP A 156 -12.29 14.33 -23.75
C ASP A 156 -11.37 13.10 -23.64
N PHE A 157 -10.99 12.74 -22.40
CA PHE A 157 -10.31 11.47 -22.11
C PHE A 157 -11.14 10.25 -22.53
N ALA A 158 -12.42 10.19 -22.17
CA ALA A 158 -13.30 9.07 -22.52
C ALA A 158 -13.50 8.96 -24.04
N GLU A 159 -13.63 10.08 -24.73
CA GLU A 159 -13.71 10.13 -26.20
C GLU A 159 -12.42 9.63 -26.85
N ALA A 160 -11.26 10.11 -26.40
CA ALA A 160 -9.96 9.66 -26.91
C ALA A 160 -9.75 8.15 -26.72
N ALA A 161 -10.12 7.63 -25.55
CA ALA A 161 -10.05 6.19 -25.27
C ALA A 161 -11.00 5.38 -26.17
N ALA A 162 -12.25 5.83 -26.35
CA ALA A 162 -13.22 5.17 -27.22
C ALA A 162 -12.74 5.13 -28.68
N ASN A 163 -12.16 6.23 -29.17
CA ASN A 163 -11.58 6.33 -30.52
C ASN A 163 -10.43 5.32 -30.75
N LYS A 164 -9.68 4.98 -29.69
CA LYS A 164 -8.61 3.98 -29.71
C LYS A 164 -9.08 2.57 -29.28
N ARG A 165 -10.39 2.36 -29.13
CA ARG A 165 -11.02 1.10 -28.67
C ARG A 165 -10.47 0.61 -27.32
N GLN A 166 -10.05 1.54 -26.47
CA GLN A 166 -9.63 1.26 -25.11
C GLN A 166 -10.85 1.24 -24.19
N LYS A 167 -10.88 0.33 -23.22
CA LYS A 167 -11.95 0.29 -22.23
C LYS A 167 -11.69 1.35 -21.17
N VAL A 168 -12.69 2.18 -20.91
CA VAL A 168 -12.67 3.17 -19.82
C VAL A 168 -13.49 2.63 -18.65
N PRO A 169 -12.97 2.70 -17.40
CA PRO A 169 -13.77 2.40 -16.21
C PRO A 169 -15.04 3.28 -16.15
N ASP A 170 -16.02 2.86 -15.34
CA ASP A 170 -17.20 3.69 -15.09
C ASP A 170 -16.79 5.09 -14.58
N LEU A 171 -17.30 6.14 -15.23
CA LEU A 171 -16.89 7.51 -14.94
C LEU A 171 -17.29 7.97 -13.53
N ALA A 172 -18.37 7.43 -12.95
CA ALA A 172 -18.79 7.80 -11.60
C ALA A 172 -17.83 7.19 -10.56
N GLU A 173 -17.45 5.92 -10.72
CA GLU A 173 -16.44 5.29 -9.87
C GLU A 173 -15.06 5.93 -10.04
N LEU A 174 -14.64 6.19 -11.28
CA LEU A 174 -13.37 6.84 -11.59
C LEU A 174 -13.26 8.21 -10.91
N LYS A 175 -14.31 9.05 -10.99
CA LYS A 175 -14.35 10.35 -10.30
C LYS A 175 -14.21 10.22 -8.78
N ARG A 176 -14.72 9.14 -8.17
CA ARG A 176 -14.59 8.90 -6.73
C ARG A 176 -13.13 8.59 -6.36
N HIS A 177 -12.47 7.73 -7.14
CA HIS A 177 -11.11 7.28 -6.86
C HIS A 177 -10.03 8.28 -7.30
N LEU A 178 -10.24 9.04 -8.37
CA LEU A 178 -9.28 10.06 -8.84
C LEU A 178 -8.97 11.13 -7.79
N LYS A 179 -9.92 11.46 -6.91
CA LYS A 179 -9.69 12.39 -5.79
C LYS A 179 -8.62 11.91 -4.81
N THR A 180 -8.31 10.61 -4.81
CA THR A 180 -7.28 10.03 -3.95
C THR A 180 -5.93 9.88 -4.65
N SER A 181 -5.79 10.35 -5.90
CA SER A 181 -4.55 10.24 -6.66
C SER A 181 -3.42 11.04 -6.01
N LYS A 182 -2.27 10.39 -5.86
CA LYS A 182 -1.07 10.92 -5.21
C LYS A 182 0.03 11.24 -6.20
N CYS A 183 0.08 10.54 -7.34
CA CYS A 183 1.08 10.78 -8.38
C CYS A 183 0.50 10.41 -9.76
N PRO A 184 0.15 11.40 -10.60
CA PRO A 184 0.01 12.84 -10.33
C PRO A 184 -0.94 13.19 -9.16
N LYS A 185 -0.58 14.17 -8.31
CA LYS A 185 -1.35 14.48 -7.09
C LYS A 185 -2.61 15.28 -7.39
N PHE A 186 -3.78 14.82 -6.95
CA PHE A 186 -5.03 15.57 -7.11
C PHE A 186 -5.02 16.92 -6.36
N ILE A 187 -5.43 17.99 -7.04
CA ILE A 187 -5.57 19.35 -6.48
C ILE A 187 -7.05 19.71 -6.35
N GLU A 188 -7.77 19.77 -7.47
CA GLU A 188 -9.17 20.19 -7.49
C GLU A 188 -9.90 19.68 -8.75
N THR A 189 -11.23 19.83 -8.75
CA THR A 189 -12.09 19.42 -9.88
C THR A 189 -12.93 20.60 -10.35
N ASN A 190 -13.42 20.53 -11.59
CA ASN A 190 -14.32 21.51 -12.19
C ASN A 190 -13.73 22.93 -12.29
N ARG A 191 -12.40 23.02 -12.43
CA ARG A 191 -11.70 24.28 -12.69
C ARG A 191 -11.84 24.66 -14.16
N ASN A 192 -12.19 25.91 -14.43
CA ASN A 192 -12.13 26.46 -15.79
C ASN A 192 -10.67 26.62 -16.21
N VAL A 193 -10.28 25.99 -17.32
CA VAL A 193 -8.95 26.05 -17.90
C VAL A 193 -9.06 26.50 -19.35
N CYS A 194 -8.24 27.49 -19.70
CA CYS A 194 -8.05 27.89 -21.09
C CYS A 194 -7.14 26.85 -21.75
N SER A 195 -7.71 26.02 -22.62
CA SER A 195 -7.04 24.86 -23.21
C SER A 195 -5.73 25.25 -23.89
N SER A 196 -4.72 24.39 -23.79
CA SER A 196 -3.43 24.54 -24.47
C SER A 196 -3.49 24.13 -25.95
N TRP A 197 -4.40 23.23 -26.31
CA TRP A 197 -4.47 22.63 -27.65
C TRP A 197 -5.86 22.72 -28.30
N ASP A 198 -6.94 22.88 -27.53
CA ASP A 198 -8.31 22.94 -28.05
C ASP A 198 -8.70 24.39 -28.39
N ILE A 199 -8.94 24.65 -29.67
CA ILE A 199 -9.30 25.96 -30.22
C ILE A 199 -10.73 25.93 -30.79
N ASP A 200 -11.41 27.08 -30.74
CA ASP A 200 -12.72 27.28 -31.34
C ASP A 200 -12.63 27.65 -32.83
N ALA A 201 -13.79 27.77 -33.48
CA ALA A 201 -13.88 28.13 -34.90
C ALA A 201 -13.37 29.55 -35.21
N ALA A 202 -13.12 30.37 -34.18
CA ALA A 202 -12.57 31.71 -34.29
C ALA A 202 -11.07 31.75 -33.93
N ASP A 203 -10.40 30.59 -33.92
CA ASP A 203 -8.98 30.41 -33.59
C ASP A 203 -8.62 30.87 -32.15
N LYS A 204 -9.60 30.82 -31.23
CA LYS A 204 -9.39 31.16 -29.82
C LYS A 204 -9.37 29.90 -28.96
N PRO A 205 -8.51 29.84 -27.94
CA PRO A 205 -8.48 28.70 -27.03
C PRO A 205 -9.80 28.51 -26.27
N LYS A 206 -10.35 27.30 -26.29
CA LYS A 206 -11.59 26.97 -25.58
C LYS A 206 -11.37 26.99 -24.07
N THR A 207 -12.41 27.40 -23.35
CA THR A 207 -12.46 27.22 -21.89
C THR A 207 -13.16 25.91 -21.58
N VAL A 208 -12.44 24.98 -20.97
CA VAL A 208 -12.92 23.65 -20.60
C VAL A 208 -12.89 23.47 -19.08
N ARG A 209 -13.74 22.57 -18.56
CA ARG A 209 -13.78 22.23 -17.13
C ARG A 209 -12.94 20.99 -16.87
N CYS A 210 -11.81 21.20 -16.18
CA CYS A 210 -10.83 20.14 -15.96
C CYS A 210 -10.74 19.72 -14.49
N TRP A 211 -10.27 18.49 -14.32
CA TRP A 211 -9.66 17.99 -13.11
C TRP A 211 -8.18 18.36 -13.13
N ILE A 212 -7.69 18.90 -12.02
CA ILE A 212 -6.32 19.43 -11.93
C ILE A 212 -5.49 18.56 -11.01
N PHE A 213 -4.31 18.22 -11.49
CA PHE A 213 -3.33 17.44 -10.77
C PHE A 213 -1.97 18.14 -10.81
N GLN A 214 -1.17 17.96 -9.78
CA GLN A 214 0.24 18.32 -9.76
C GLN A 214 1.02 17.23 -10.49
N ALA A 215 1.81 17.62 -11.49
CA ALA A 215 2.74 16.70 -12.14
C ALA A 215 3.75 16.13 -11.13
N ALA A 216 4.25 14.92 -11.41
CA ALA A 216 5.21 14.21 -10.57
C ALA A 216 6.56 14.93 -10.49
#